data_AF-A0A165CF90-F1
#
_entry.id   AF-A0A165CF90-F1
#
_cell.length_a   1.000
_cell.length_b   1.000
_cell.length_c   1.000
_cell.angle_alpha   90.00
_cell.angle_beta   90.00
_cell.angle_gamma   90.00
#
_symmetry.space_group_name_H-M   'P 1'
#
loop_
_entity.id
_entity.type
_entity.pdbx_description
1 polymer ?
#
loop_
_entity_poly.entity_id
_entity_poly.type
_entity_poly.pdbx_seq_one_letter_code
_entity_poly.pdbx_strand_id
1 'polypeptide(L)'
;MQILDLVGAFLHVQVWLTNVTVQHVVTFVALARRLQNRIAWQELASHRQTDVPPNGLPNTIISFLANAVGVEHHQVIALWEALRGVIWDSSKIPTAVTAPIVDDYAPFALYGEKREILAEEFYPPTRYCLNDQCPTYLVTGSRQSMYDVSRTSAVLYTLARGAYPVGVTSLYCRCCRSTYTLNYCRQTDTTGDSWRIYYEGLPRVLQVEKHMLFEDKLCNLFRSLTVHSQ
;
A
#
# COMPACT_ATOMS: atom_id res chain seq x y z
N MET A 1 3.28 21.88 3.04
CA MET A 1 2.76 22.42 4.32
C MET A 1 3.85 23.25 4.96
N GLN A 2 3.57 24.49 5.39
CA GLN A 2 4.57 25.33 6.06
C GLN A 2 4.67 24.96 7.55
N ILE A 3 5.81 25.23 8.20
CA ILE A 3 6.02 24.89 9.63
C ILE A 3 4.96 25.53 10.54
N LEU A 4 4.51 26.74 10.19
CA LEU A 4 3.48 27.46 10.92
C LEU A 4 2.12 26.73 10.90
N ASP A 5 1.77 26.09 9.78
CA ASP A 5 0.55 25.29 9.65
C ASP A 5 0.60 24.05 10.55
N LEU A 6 1.78 23.42 10.66
CA LEU A 6 2.00 22.26 11.53
C LEU A 6 1.82 22.66 13.00
N VAL A 7 2.43 23.78 13.41
CA VAL A 7 2.28 24.30 14.79
C VAL A 7 0.82 24.60 15.09
N GLY A 8 0.09 25.24 14.16
CA GLY A 8 -1.34 25.49 14.31
C GLY A 8 -2.17 24.21 14.48
N ALA A 9 -1.87 23.17 13.68
CA ALA A 9 -2.53 21.88 13.78
C ALA A 9 -2.27 21.19 15.14
N PHE A 10 -1.04 21.22 15.64
CA PHE A 10 -0.70 20.67 16.96
C PHE A 10 -1.36 21.43 18.11
N LEU A 11 -1.46 22.76 18.03
CA LEU A 11 -2.15 23.57 19.04
C LEU A 11 -3.64 23.24 19.11
N HIS A 12 -4.28 22.96 17.97
CA HIS A 12 -5.69 22.58 17.92
C HIS A 12 -5.98 21.26 18.65
N VAL A 13 -5.05 20.31 18.63
CA VAL A 13 -5.22 18.98 19.26
C VAL A 13 -4.46 18.81 20.57
N GLN A 14 -3.81 19.85 21.08
CA GLN A 14 -2.85 19.77 22.21
C GLN A 14 -3.43 19.10 23.45
N VAL A 15 -4.70 19.37 23.79
CA VAL A 15 -5.38 18.79 24.95
C VAL A 15 -5.41 17.25 24.88
N TRP A 16 -5.50 16.71 23.67
CA TRP A 16 -5.56 15.29 23.39
C TRP A 16 -4.18 14.64 23.26
N LEU A 17 -3.09 15.43 23.24
CA LEU A 17 -1.72 14.94 23.07
C LEU A 17 -0.90 14.97 24.38
N THR A 18 -1.58 14.95 25.53
CA THR A 18 -0.93 14.87 26.85
C THR A 18 -0.03 13.62 26.94
N ASN A 19 1.22 13.80 27.40
CA ASN A 19 2.26 12.74 27.47
C ASN A 19 2.73 12.16 26.13
N VAL A 20 2.35 12.75 24.98
CA VAL A 20 2.92 12.36 23.68
C VAL A 20 4.29 13.00 23.50
N THR A 21 5.32 12.18 23.33
CA THR A 21 6.71 12.64 23.12
C THR A 21 7.00 12.87 21.64
N VAL A 22 8.09 13.58 21.33
CA VAL A 22 8.60 13.72 19.96
C VAL A 22 8.90 12.35 19.33
N GLN A 23 9.43 11.41 20.12
CA GLN A 23 9.69 10.05 19.65
C GLN A 23 8.40 9.35 19.22
N HIS A 24 7.31 9.49 19.97
CA HIS A 24 6.00 8.95 19.57
C HIS A 24 5.53 9.53 18.23
N VAL A 25 5.71 10.84 18.02
CA VAL A 25 5.36 11.51 16.76
C VAL A 25 6.19 10.97 15.59
N VAL A 26 7.51 10.84 15.75
CA VAL A 26 8.39 10.31 14.69
C VAL A 26 8.03 8.87 14.34
N THR A 27 7.83 8.01 15.34
CA THR A 27 7.42 6.62 15.13
C THR A 27 6.04 6.54 14.47
N PHE A 28 5.08 7.36 14.91
CA PHE A 28 3.75 7.45 14.29
C PHE A 28 3.84 7.82 12.81
N VAL A 29 4.60 8.87 12.46
CA VAL A 29 4.80 9.29 11.06
C VAL A 29 5.45 8.17 10.25
N ALA A 30 6.51 7.55 10.76
CA ALA A 30 7.21 6.47 10.07
C ALA A 30 6.28 5.28 9.75
N LEU A 31 5.50 4.82 10.74
CA LEU A 31 4.58 3.70 10.58
C LEU A 31 3.38 4.07 9.69
N ALA A 32 2.79 5.25 9.88
CA ALA A 32 1.64 5.69 9.12
C ALA A 32 1.97 5.88 7.62
N ARG A 33 3.15 6.42 7.29
CA ARG A 33 3.62 6.51 5.88
C ARG A 33 3.80 5.14 5.24
N ARG A 34 4.28 4.18 6.01
CA ARG A 34 4.42 2.79 5.57
C ARG A 34 3.06 2.14 5.30
N LEU A 35 2.08 2.43 6.14
CA LEU A 35 0.70 1.97 5.99
C LEU A 35 -0.14 2.74 4.96
N GLN A 36 0.40 3.79 4.32
CA GLN A 36 -0.34 4.65 3.39
C GLN A 36 -1.09 3.83 2.32
N ASN A 37 -0.45 2.83 1.70
CA ASN A 37 -1.09 2.01 0.68
C ASN A 37 -2.31 1.27 1.25
N ARG A 38 -2.18 0.68 2.44
CA ARG A 38 -3.26 -0.02 3.12
C ARG A 38 -4.39 0.93 3.50
N ILE A 39 -4.05 2.09 4.06
CA ILE A 39 -5.02 3.12 4.45
C ILE A 39 -5.81 3.59 3.22
N ALA A 40 -5.10 3.93 2.14
CA ALA A 40 -5.71 4.35 0.87
C ALA A 40 -6.66 3.25 0.36
N TRP A 41 -6.25 1.98 0.45
CA TRP A 41 -7.04 0.83 0.01
C TRP A 41 -8.25 0.49 0.88
N GLN A 42 -8.24 0.81 2.17
CA GLN A 42 -9.34 0.55 3.08
C GLN A 42 -10.39 1.66 3.11
N GLU A 43 -10.06 2.88 2.67
CA GLU A 43 -11.07 3.92 2.54
C GLU A 43 -12.02 3.61 1.38
N LEU A 44 -13.26 3.24 1.75
CA LEU A 44 -14.36 2.89 0.84
C LEU A 44 -14.98 4.12 0.16
N ALA A 45 -14.72 5.32 0.69
CA ALA A 45 -15.52 6.52 0.41
C ALA A 45 -15.19 7.19 -0.93
N SER A 46 -13.98 7.03 -1.48
CA SER A 46 -13.61 7.67 -2.75
C SER A 46 -12.72 6.74 -3.59
N HIS A 47 -13.37 5.87 -4.37
CA HIS A 47 -12.74 4.95 -5.32
C HIS A 47 -11.86 5.63 -6.39
N ARG A 48 -11.83 6.97 -6.42
CA ARG A 48 -11.16 7.81 -7.41
C ARG A 48 -10.05 8.70 -6.83
N GLN A 49 -9.81 8.70 -5.52
CA GLN A 49 -8.95 9.71 -4.89
C GLN A 49 -8.00 9.10 -3.84
N THR A 50 -7.10 8.22 -4.29
CA THR A 50 -6.01 7.68 -3.46
C THR A 50 -4.94 8.71 -3.09
N ASP A 51 -4.99 9.89 -3.72
CA ASP A 51 -3.95 10.92 -3.60
C ASP A 51 -4.24 11.90 -2.47
N VAL A 52 -5.39 11.76 -1.79
CA VAL A 52 -5.80 12.60 -0.66
C VAL A 52 -5.90 11.74 0.61
N PRO A 53 -5.40 12.21 1.76
CA PRO A 53 -5.51 11.46 3.00
C PRO A 53 -6.97 11.34 3.47
N PRO A 54 -7.36 10.17 4.03
CA PRO A 54 -8.65 10.00 4.68
C PRO A 54 -8.92 11.01 5.79
N ASN A 55 -10.20 11.27 6.02
CA ASN A 55 -10.66 11.99 7.21
C ASN A 55 -10.49 11.19 8.50
N GLY A 56 -10.54 9.86 8.44
CA GLY A 56 -10.38 8.99 9.59
C GLY A 56 -9.67 7.70 9.23
N LEU A 57 -9.03 7.10 10.23
CA LEU A 57 -8.35 5.82 10.07
C LEU A 57 -9.29 4.65 10.41
N PRO A 58 -9.16 3.50 9.74
CA PRO A 58 -9.84 2.27 10.15
C PRO A 58 -9.42 1.84 11.57
N ASN A 59 -10.35 1.28 12.35
CA ASN A 59 -10.10 0.83 13.73
C ASN A 59 -8.93 -0.16 13.86
N THR A 60 -8.69 -0.98 12.84
CA THR A 60 -7.56 -1.92 12.79
C THR A 60 -6.22 -1.18 12.71
N ILE A 61 -6.15 -0.10 11.93
CA ILE A 61 -4.97 0.77 11.82
C ILE A 61 -4.77 1.56 13.12
N ILE A 62 -5.85 2.13 13.67
CA ILE A 62 -5.78 2.87 14.94
C ILE A 62 -5.23 1.97 16.05
N SER A 63 -5.78 0.77 16.18
CA SER A 63 -5.35 -0.18 17.19
C SER A 63 -3.91 -0.67 16.99
N PHE A 64 -3.46 -0.81 15.74
CA PHE A 64 -2.06 -1.13 15.47
C PHE A 64 -1.13 0.01 15.89
N LEU A 65 -1.41 1.23 15.44
CA LEU A 65 -0.58 2.40 15.73
C LEU A 65 -0.54 2.71 17.23
N ALA A 66 -1.66 2.58 17.94
CA ALA A 66 -1.72 2.76 19.39
C ALA A 66 -0.73 1.83 20.12
N ASN A 67 -0.77 0.53 19.80
CA ASN A 67 0.13 -0.45 20.42
C ASN A 67 1.59 -0.29 19.97
N ALA A 68 1.81 -0.01 18.69
CA ALA A 68 3.14 0.13 18.12
C ALA A 68 3.88 1.37 18.62
N VAL A 69 3.16 2.47 18.83
CA VAL A 69 3.72 3.75 19.29
C VAL A 69 3.71 3.84 20.83
N GLY A 70 2.85 3.09 21.51
CA GLY A 70 2.69 3.12 22.97
C GLY A 70 1.82 4.29 23.45
N VAL A 71 0.76 4.60 22.71
CA VAL A 71 -0.17 5.72 22.97
C VAL A 71 -1.63 5.24 22.92
N GLU A 72 -2.53 6.04 23.50
CA GLU A 72 -3.96 5.74 23.54
C GLU A 72 -4.64 5.97 22.16
N HIS A 73 -5.76 5.29 21.90
CA HIS A 73 -6.48 5.39 20.62
C HIS A 73 -6.88 6.82 20.25
N HIS A 74 -7.33 7.62 21.22
CA HIS A 74 -7.70 9.01 20.97
C HIS A 74 -6.49 9.87 20.55
N GLN A 75 -5.30 9.54 21.04
CA GLN A 75 -4.06 10.22 20.68
C GLN A 75 -3.66 9.89 19.25
N VAL A 76 -3.86 8.64 18.80
CA VAL A 76 -3.67 8.24 17.41
C VAL A 76 -4.58 9.03 16.46
N ILE A 77 -5.84 9.22 16.84
CA ILE A 77 -6.82 10.00 16.06
C ILE A 77 -6.37 11.46 15.99
N ALA A 78 -5.99 12.07 17.13
CA ALA A 78 -5.49 13.44 17.18
C ALA A 78 -4.21 13.64 16.36
N LEU A 79 -3.26 12.69 16.44
CA LEU A 79 -2.04 12.70 15.64
C LEU A 79 -2.35 12.58 14.15
N TRP A 80 -3.29 11.72 13.75
CA TRP A 80 -3.72 11.62 12.36
C TRP A 80 -4.33 12.93 11.86
N GLU A 81 -5.25 13.52 12.64
CA GLU A 81 -5.89 14.78 12.29
C GLU A 81 -4.87 15.89 12.03
N ALA A 82 -3.85 16.00 12.90
CA ALA A 82 -2.81 17.01 12.78
C ALA A 82 -1.78 16.74 11.68
N LEU A 83 -1.43 15.47 11.42
CA LEU A 83 -0.28 15.09 10.60
C LEU A 83 -0.61 14.45 9.26
N ARG A 84 -1.87 14.11 8.98
CA ARG A 84 -2.26 13.41 7.74
C ARG A 84 -1.79 14.11 6.46
N GLY A 85 -1.79 15.45 6.43
CA GLY A 85 -1.30 16.23 5.29
C GLY A 85 0.22 16.19 5.07
N VAL A 86 0.98 15.80 6.09
CA VAL A 86 2.45 15.60 6.02
C VAL A 86 2.79 14.14 5.74
N ILE A 87 1.99 13.23 6.31
CA ILE A 87 2.17 11.78 6.15
C ILE A 87 1.80 11.37 4.72
N TRP A 88 0.74 11.93 4.16
CA TRP A 88 0.24 11.54 2.85
C TRP A 88 1.14 12.05 1.73
N ASP A 89 1.81 11.13 1.05
CA ASP A 89 2.64 11.43 -0.11
C ASP A 89 1.89 11.04 -1.40
N SER A 90 1.31 12.04 -2.08
CA SER A 90 0.62 11.83 -3.36
C SER A 90 1.56 11.45 -4.50
N SER A 91 2.87 11.68 -4.34
CA SER A 91 3.89 11.28 -5.33
C SER A 91 4.42 9.86 -5.11
N LYS A 92 3.91 9.15 -4.08
CA LYS A 92 4.34 7.79 -3.76
C LYS A 92 4.04 6.84 -4.91
N ILE A 93 5.07 6.18 -5.43
CA ILE A 93 4.94 5.15 -6.45
C ILE A 93 4.33 3.89 -5.80
N PRO A 94 3.13 3.42 -6.21
CA PRO A 94 2.45 2.31 -5.54
C PRO A 94 3.20 0.97 -5.58
N THR A 95 4.05 0.79 -6.59
CA THR A 95 4.89 -0.41 -6.77
C THR A 95 6.24 -0.31 -6.07
N ALA A 96 6.58 0.82 -5.43
CA ALA A 96 7.84 0.98 -4.73
C ALA A 96 7.74 0.49 -3.28
N VAL A 97 8.84 -0.08 -2.79
CA VAL A 97 9.00 -0.36 -1.36
C VAL A 97 9.02 0.96 -0.60
N THR A 98 8.27 1.05 0.48
CA THR A 98 8.30 2.24 1.33
C THR A 98 9.65 2.31 2.05
N ALA A 99 10.46 3.33 1.72
CA ALA A 99 11.71 3.59 2.42
C ALA A 99 11.41 3.88 3.91
N PRO A 100 12.08 3.20 4.85
CA PRO A 100 11.85 3.43 6.26
C PRO A 100 12.37 4.83 6.64
N ILE A 101 11.55 5.62 7.35
CA ILE A 101 12.08 6.76 8.12
C ILE A 101 12.83 6.25 9.35
N VAL A 102 12.29 5.17 9.94
CA VAL A 102 12.91 4.40 11.03
C VAL A 102 12.86 2.93 10.59
N ASP A 103 14.01 2.26 10.56
CA ASP A 103 14.07 0.85 10.16
C ASP A 103 13.71 -0.05 11.35
N ASP A 104 12.44 0.00 11.74
CA ASP A 104 11.93 -0.82 12.84
C ASP A 104 10.83 -1.76 12.32
N TYR A 105 11.22 -2.99 12.03
CA TYR A 105 10.30 -4.08 11.69
C TYR A 105 9.62 -4.65 12.94
N ALA A 106 10.16 -4.40 14.14
CA ALA A 106 9.68 -5.01 15.38
C ALA A 106 8.19 -4.70 15.67
N PRO A 107 7.67 -3.47 15.45
CA PRO A 107 6.25 -3.20 15.64
C PRO A 107 5.33 -4.07 14.76
N PHE A 108 5.75 -4.38 13.53
CA PHE A 108 4.98 -5.25 12.64
C PHE A 108 5.05 -6.71 13.09
N ALA A 109 6.22 -7.18 13.52
CA ALA A 109 6.36 -8.52 14.07
C ALA A 109 5.55 -8.72 15.36
N LEU A 110 5.53 -7.72 16.26
CA LEU A 110 4.87 -7.82 17.56
C LEU A 110 3.36 -7.58 17.51
N TYR A 111 2.91 -6.63 16.70
CA TYR A 111 1.53 -6.14 16.72
C TYR A 111 0.76 -6.31 15.40
N GLY A 112 1.47 -6.62 14.31
CA GLY A 112 0.91 -6.72 12.97
C GLY A 112 0.17 -8.01 12.69
N GLU A 113 0.71 -9.16 13.13
CA GLU A 113 0.13 -10.49 12.87
C GLU A 113 -1.33 -10.60 13.35
N LYS A 114 -1.59 -10.20 14.61
CA LYS A 114 -2.93 -10.22 15.23
C LYS A 114 -3.97 -9.38 14.47
N ARG A 115 -3.54 -8.49 13.58
CA ARG A 115 -4.39 -7.54 12.85
C ARG A 115 -4.29 -7.72 11.33
N GLU A 116 -3.60 -8.77 10.88
CA GLU A 116 -3.32 -9.01 9.46
C GLU A 116 -2.73 -7.76 8.78
N ILE A 117 -1.81 -7.11 9.47
CA ILE A 117 -1.07 -5.94 8.99
C ILE A 117 0.37 -6.37 8.74
N LEU A 118 0.78 -6.34 7.47
CA LEU A 118 2.14 -6.62 7.08
C LEU A 118 2.93 -5.32 6.90
N ALA A 119 4.25 -5.42 7.05
CA ALA A 119 5.13 -4.27 6.97
C ALA A 119 5.15 -3.67 5.56
N GLU A 120 4.99 -4.48 4.52
CA GLU A 120 4.77 -3.99 3.17
C GLU A 120 3.55 -4.68 2.57
N GLU A 121 2.69 -3.90 1.92
CA GLU A 121 1.51 -4.41 1.26
C GLU A 121 1.35 -3.77 -0.12
N PHE A 122 1.20 -4.64 -1.11
CA PHE A 122 1.06 -4.32 -2.51
C PHE A 122 -0.38 -4.51 -2.95
N TYR A 123 -0.82 -3.62 -3.82
CA TYR A 123 -2.17 -3.58 -4.32
C TYR A 123 -2.15 -3.35 -5.83
N PRO A 124 -3.20 -3.74 -6.57
CA PRO A 124 -3.30 -3.37 -7.97
C PRO A 124 -3.34 -1.85 -8.10
N PRO A 125 -2.92 -1.26 -9.23
CA PRO A 125 -2.97 0.20 -9.41
C PRO A 125 -4.39 0.72 -9.72
N THR A 126 -5.38 -0.18 -9.83
CA THR A 126 -6.76 0.14 -10.22
C THR A 126 -7.76 -0.58 -9.32
N ARG A 127 -8.92 0.02 -9.11
CA ARG A 127 -10.12 -0.60 -8.50
C ARG A 127 -11.24 -0.88 -9.48
N TYR A 128 -11.02 -0.56 -10.75
CA TYR A 128 -11.98 -0.77 -11.82
C TYR A 128 -11.39 -1.68 -12.90
N CYS A 129 -12.26 -2.42 -13.58
CA CYS A 129 -11.86 -3.25 -14.69
C CYS A 129 -11.35 -2.39 -15.86
N LEU A 130 -10.08 -2.54 -16.24
CA LEU A 130 -9.44 -1.85 -17.37
C LEU A 130 -9.65 -2.55 -18.72
N ASN A 131 -10.30 -3.71 -18.75
CA ASN A 131 -10.57 -4.41 -19.99
C ASN A 131 -11.67 -3.70 -20.78
N ASP A 132 -11.32 -3.17 -21.96
CA ASP A 132 -12.26 -2.49 -22.88
C ASP A 132 -13.27 -3.45 -23.51
N GLN A 133 -12.98 -4.76 -23.48
CA GLN A 133 -13.89 -5.82 -23.93
C GLN A 133 -14.75 -6.37 -22.77
N CYS A 134 -14.74 -5.71 -21.61
CA CYS A 134 -15.58 -6.12 -20.49
C CYS A 134 -17.08 -5.91 -20.83
N PRO A 135 -17.95 -6.92 -20.64
CA PRO A 135 -19.38 -6.79 -20.98
C PRO A 135 -20.06 -5.58 -20.35
N THR A 136 -19.74 -5.26 -19.09
CA THR A 136 -20.28 -4.07 -18.42
C THR A 136 -19.89 -2.78 -19.14
N TYR A 137 -18.64 -2.66 -19.58
CA TYR A 137 -18.16 -1.46 -20.26
C TYR A 137 -18.81 -1.31 -21.64
N LEU A 138 -18.92 -2.42 -22.39
CA LEU A 138 -19.57 -2.42 -23.71
C LEU A 138 -21.06 -2.05 -23.64
N VAL A 139 -21.77 -2.49 -22.60
CA VAL A 139 -23.22 -2.23 -22.46
C VAL A 139 -23.52 -0.86 -21.85
N THR A 140 -22.75 -0.44 -20.85
CA THR A 140 -23.08 0.75 -20.04
C THR A 140 -22.17 1.95 -20.29
N GLY A 141 -21.07 1.78 -21.02
CA GLY A 141 -19.99 2.76 -21.14
C GLY A 141 -19.23 3.01 -19.83
N SER A 142 -19.59 2.31 -18.74
CA SER A 142 -19.02 2.52 -17.40
C SER A 142 -18.14 1.34 -16.98
N ARG A 143 -17.01 1.65 -16.36
CA ARG A 143 -16.06 0.65 -15.88
C ARG A 143 -16.59 -0.02 -14.60
N GLN A 144 -16.62 -1.35 -14.59
CA GLN A 144 -17.07 -2.13 -13.44
C GLN A 144 -16.12 -1.92 -12.24
N SER A 145 -16.66 -1.47 -11.11
CA SER A 145 -15.94 -1.45 -9.83
C SER A 145 -15.71 -2.88 -9.32
N MET A 146 -14.51 -3.15 -8.82
CA MET A 146 -14.07 -4.47 -8.39
C MET A 146 -14.01 -4.52 -6.86
N TYR A 147 -14.87 -5.33 -6.27
CA TYR A 147 -14.96 -5.56 -4.82
C TYR A 147 -14.50 -6.96 -4.40
N ASP A 148 -14.23 -7.83 -5.38
CA ASP A 148 -13.80 -9.19 -5.14
C ASP A 148 -12.29 -9.20 -4.87
N VAL A 149 -11.95 -9.08 -3.58
CA VAL A 149 -10.59 -8.89 -3.08
C VAL A 149 -10.04 -10.24 -2.64
N SER A 150 -8.89 -10.64 -3.18
CA SER A 150 -8.12 -11.77 -2.69
C SER A 150 -6.77 -11.30 -2.16
N ARG A 151 -6.52 -11.55 -0.88
CA ARG A 151 -5.25 -11.27 -0.21
C ARG A 151 -4.41 -12.53 -0.11
N THR A 152 -3.11 -12.40 -0.31
CA THR A 152 -2.17 -13.51 -0.26
C THR A 152 -0.86 -13.04 0.35
N SER A 153 -0.25 -13.87 1.19
CA SER A 153 1.12 -13.66 1.67
C SER A 153 2.12 -14.07 0.59
N ALA A 154 3.12 -13.24 0.35
CA ALA A 154 4.18 -13.45 -0.62
C ALA A 154 5.53 -13.08 -0.03
N VAL A 155 6.61 -13.42 -0.74
CA VAL A 155 7.98 -13.05 -0.37
C VAL A 155 8.47 -11.98 -1.33
N LEU A 156 8.96 -10.87 -0.78
CA LEU A 156 9.67 -9.84 -1.53
C LEU A 156 11.18 -10.02 -1.34
N TYR A 157 11.88 -10.21 -2.45
CA TYR A 157 13.33 -10.25 -2.52
C TYR A 157 13.86 -8.86 -2.86
N THR A 158 14.62 -8.28 -1.93
CA THR A 158 15.23 -6.95 -2.07
C THR A 158 16.75 -7.05 -2.02
N LEU A 159 17.41 -6.05 -2.61
CA LEU A 159 18.88 -5.99 -2.54
C LEU A 159 19.35 -5.61 -1.12
N ALA A 160 18.66 -4.67 -0.47
CA ALA A 160 19.11 -4.09 0.79
C ALA A 160 18.76 -4.94 2.04
N ARG A 161 17.62 -5.63 2.04
CA ARG A 161 17.08 -6.34 3.21
C ARG A 161 16.97 -7.85 3.02
N GLY A 162 17.38 -8.37 1.86
CA GLY A 162 17.15 -9.76 1.50
C GLY A 162 15.66 -10.05 1.31
N ALA A 163 15.23 -11.24 1.73
CA ALA A 163 13.87 -11.74 1.55
C ALA A 163 13.01 -11.54 2.81
N TYR A 164 11.81 -10.96 2.67
CA TYR A 164 10.87 -10.80 3.78
C TYR A 164 9.41 -10.91 3.33
N PRO A 165 8.47 -11.25 4.25
CA PRO A 165 7.08 -11.46 3.90
C PRO A 165 6.37 -10.13 3.62
N VAL A 166 5.50 -10.14 2.61
CA VAL A 166 4.68 -9.00 2.18
C VAL A 166 3.26 -9.43 1.87
N GLY A 167 2.31 -8.51 2.01
CA GLY A 167 0.93 -8.72 1.61
C GLY A 167 0.75 -8.37 0.14
N VAL A 168 0.03 -9.20 -0.61
CA VAL A 168 -0.37 -8.89 -1.98
C VAL A 168 -1.87 -9.00 -2.09
N THR A 169 -2.48 -7.91 -2.55
CA THR A 169 -3.89 -7.87 -2.89
C THR A 169 -4.05 -8.04 -4.39
N SER A 170 -5.03 -8.85 -4.78
CA SER A 170 -5.51 -8.95 -6.16
C SER A 170 -7.00 -8.69 -6.21
N LEU A 171 -7.47 -8.20 -7.36
CA LEU A 171 -8.88 -7.93 -7.61
C LEU A 171 -9.39 -8.77 -8.75
N TYR A 172 -10.60 -9.29 -8.62
CA TYR A 172 -11.24 -10.10 -9.65
C TYR A 172 -12.45 -9.37 -10.25
N CYS A 173 -12.48 -9.26 -11.58
CA CYS A 173 -13.63 -8.76 -12.30
C CYS A 173 -14.58 -9.92 -12.62
N ARG A 174 -15.77 -9.94 -11.99
CA ARG A 174 -16.77 -11.00 -12.22
C ARG A 174 -17.35 -11.02 -13.64
N CYS A 175 -17.30 -9.90 -14.36
CA CYS A 175 -17.90 -9.75 -15.68
C CYS A 175 -17.03 -10.34 -16.79
N CYS A 176 -15.73 -10.01 -16.81
CA CYS A 176 -14.78 -10.49 -17.83
C CYS A 176 -13.77 -11.51 -17.29
N ARG A 177 -13.92 -11.94 -16.03
CA ARG A 177 -13.07 -12.92 -15.33
C ARG A 177 -11.58 -12.55 -15.26
N SER A 178 -11.25 -11.29 -15.48
CA SER A 178 -9.86 -10.81 -15.39
C SER A 178 -9.43 -10.61 -13.94
N THR A 179 -8.19 -11.00 -13.64
CA THR A 179 -7.59 -10.82 -12.30
C THR A 179 -6.50 -9.77 -12.37
N TYR A 180 -6.64 -8.71 -11.59
CA TYR A 180 -5.72 -7.59 -11.51
C TYR A 180 -4.78 -7.79 -10.32
N THR A 181 -3.48 -7.72 -10.60
CA THR A 181 -2.41 -7.85 -9.60
C THR A 181 -1.56 -6.57 -9.58
N LEU A 182 -0.41 -6.57 -8.90
CA LEU A 182 0.43 -5.39 -8.74
C LEU A 182 0.92 -4.79 -10.06
N ASN A 183 1.41 -5.62 -10.99
CA ASN A 183 2.10 -5.14 -12.20
C ASN A 183 1.41 -5.53 -13.51
N TYR A 184 0.46 -6.46 -13.46
CA TYR A 184 -0.26 -6.93 -14.63
C TYR A 184 -1.68 -7.35 -14.26
N CYS A 185 -2.54 -7.44 -15.28
CA CYS A 185 -3.78 -8.19 -15.20
C CYS A 185 -3.67 -9.49 -16.00
N ARG A 186 -4.29 -10.56 -15.50
CA ARG A 186 -4.48 -11.80 -16.23
C ARG A 186 -5.83 -11.76 -16.91
N GLN A 187 -5.84 -11.94 -18.22
CA GLN A 187 -7.05 -12.05 -19.02
C GLN A 187 -7.08 -13.41 -19.71
N THR A 188 -8.26 -14.00 -19.85
CA THR A 188 -8.46 -15.22 -20.62
C THR A 188 -9.19 -14.86 -21.90
N ASP A 189 -8.67 -15.29 -23.03
CA ASP A 189 -9.27 -15.03 -24.33
C ASP A 189 -10.42 -16.01 -24.64
N THR A 190 -10.94 -15.96 -25.87
CA THR A 190 -12.02 -16.84 -26.33
C THR A 190 -11.55 -18.27 -26.62
N THR A 191 -10.24 -18.51 -26.81
CA THR A 191 -9.67 -19.85 -27.01
C THR A 191 -9.37 -20.55 -25.67
N GLY A 192 -9.42 -19.80 -24.56
CA GLY A 192 -9.15 -20.29 -23.20
C GLY A 192 -7.72 -20.04 -22.75
N ASP A 193 -6.89 -19.40 -23.58
CA ASP A 193 -5.52 -19.07 -23.25
C ASP A 193 -5.48 -17.84 -22.34
N SER A 194 -4.55 -17.88 -21.38
CA SER A 194 -4.42 -16.83 -20.36
C SER A 194 -3.17 -15.99 -20.59
N TRP A 195 -3.38 -14.68 -20.75
CA TRP A 195 -2.34 -13.71 -21.06
C TRP A 195 -2.10 -12.79 -19.87
N ARG A 196 -0.84 -12.38 -19.67
CA ARG A 196 -0.48 -11.31 -18.72
C ARG A 196 -0.33 -10.02 -19.51
N ILE A 197 -1.16 -9.03 -19.21
CA ILE A 197 -1.08 -7.69 -19.77
C ILE A 197 -0.51 -6.77 -18.69
N TYR A 198 0.71 -6.29 -18.91
CA TYR A 198 1.42 -5.42 -17.98
C TYR A 198 0.85 -4.00 -18.07
N TYR A 199 0.76 -3.33 -16.91
CA TYR A 199 0.37 -1.92 -16.89
C TYR A 199 1.49 -1.04 -17.45
N GLU A 200 1.13 0.18 -17.82
CA GLU A 200 2.10 1.17 -18.29
C GLU A 200 3.10 1.55 -17.20
N GLY A 201 4.33 1.86 -17.61
CA GLY A 201 5.42 2.27 -16.74
C GLY A 201 6.34 1.14 -16.29
N LEU A 202 7.47 1.51 -15.69
CA LEU A 202 8.44 0.56 -15.15
C LEU A 202 8.19 0.33 -13.66
N PRO A 203 7.85 -0.90 -13.24
CA PRO A 203 7.59 -1.17 -11.84
C PRO A 203 8.89 -1.19 -11.03
N ARG A 204 8.81 -0.70 -9.77
CA ARG A 204 9.92 -0.76 -8.81
C ARG A 204 10.01 -2.12 -8.10
N VAL A 205 8.87 -2.80 -7.99
CA VAL A 205 8.77 -4.18 -7.52
C VAL A 205 7.99 -4.97 -8.57
N LEU A 206 8.57 -6.06 -9.04
CA LEU A 206 8.00 -6.96 -10.02
C LEU A 206 7.42 -8.20 -9.34
N GLN A 207 6.12 -8.41 -9.47
CA GLN A 207 5.45 -9.65 -9.13
C GLN A 207 5.65 -10.65 -10.27
N VAL A 208 6.51 -11.64 -10.03
CA VAL A 208 6.83 -12.68 -11.02
C VAL A 208 5.84 -13.84 -10.91
N GLU A 209 5.49 -14.21 -9.68
CA GLU A 209 4.50 -15.24 -9.37
C GLU A 209 3.59 -14.82 -8.23
N LYS A 210 2.54 -15.62 -7.97
CA LYS A 210 1.55 -15.34 -6.90
C LYS A 210 2.20 -15.03 -5.54
N HIS A 211 3.30 -15.71 -5.22
CA HIS A 211 3.99 -15.63 -3.94
C HIS A 211 5.42 -15.06 -4.03
N MET A 212 5.84 -14.52 -5.18
CA MET A 212 7.23 -14.08 -5.38
C MET A 212 7.30 -12.71 -6.06
N LEU A 213 7.96 -11.77 -5.37
CA LEU A 213 8.18 -10.41 -5.82
C LEU A 213 9.66 -10.05 -5.75
N PHE A 214 10.14 -9.24 -6.69
CA PHE A 214 11.54 -8.84 -6.77
C PHE A 214 11.66 -7.32 -6.90
N GLU A 215 12.53 -6.71 -6.10
CA GLU A 215 12.91 -5.30 -6.28
C GLU A 215 13.72 -5.13 -7.57
N ASP A 216 13.47 -4.04 -8.29
CA ASP A 216 14.15 -3.71 -9.54
C ASP A 216 15.68 -3.62 -9.38
N LYS A 217 16.16 -3.11 -8.24
CA LYS A 217 17.60 -3.04 -7.92
C LYS A 217 18.24 -4.43 -7.85
N LEU A 218 17.52 -5.41 -7.30
CA LEU A 218 18.00 -6.79 -7.23
C LEU A 218 18.04 -7.42 -8.63
N CYS A 219 17.00 -7.21 -9.44
CA CYS A 219 16.99 -7.65 -10.84
C CYS A 219 18.14 -7.03 -11.65
N ASN A 220 18.43 -5.75 -11.43
CA ASN A 220 19.55 -5.06 -12.08
C ASN A 220 20.91 -5.62 -11.67
N LEU A 221 21.08 -5.97 -10.39
CA LEU A 221 22.29 -6.66 -9.93
C LEU A 221 22.45 -8.00 -10.66
N PHE A 222 21.40 -8.84 -10.69
CA PHE A 222 21.46 -10.13 -11.38
C PHE A 222 21.80 -9.96 -12.86
N ARG A 223 21.14 -9.02 -13.55
CA ARG A 223 21.46 -8.71 -14.95
C ARG A 223 22.93 -8.33 -15.15
N SER A 224 23.49 -7.52 -14.25
CA SER A 224 24.89 -7.09 -14.35
C SER A 224 25.84 -8.29 -14.15
N LEU A 225 25.56 -9.15 -13.17
CA LEU A 225 26.37 -10.34 -12.89
C LEU A 225 26.32 -11.37 -14.04
N THR A 226 25.16 -11.57 -14.67
CA THR A 226 25.02 -12.50 -15.80
C THR A 226 25.73 -12.01 -17.07
N VAL A 227 25.83 -10.70 -17.28
CA VAL A 227 26.57 -10.14 -18.43
C VAL A 227 28.08 -10.30 -18.26
N HIS A 228 28.58 -10.29 -17.03
CA HIS A 228 30.01 -10.49 -16.72
C HIS A 228 30.42 -11.96 -16.54
N SER A 229 29.47 -12.90 -16.63
CA SER A 229 29.75 -14.34 -16.52
C SER A 229 30.00 -15.01 -17.89
N GLN A 230 30.42 -14.25 -18.89
CA GLN A 230 30.84 -14.74 -20.21
C GLN A 230 32.35 -14.68 -20.38
#